data_AF-A0A496VU69-F1
#
_entry.id   AF-A0A496VU69-F1
#
_cell.length_a   1.000
_cell.length_b   1.000
_cell.length_c   1.000
_cell.angle_alpha   90.00
_cell.angle_beta   90.00
_cell.angle_gamma   90.00
#
_symmetry.space_group_name_H-M   'P 1'
#
loop_
_entity.id
_entity.type
_entity.pdbx_description
1 polymer ?
#
loop_
_entity_poly.entity_id
_entity_poly.type
_entity_poly.pdbx_seq_one_letter_code
_entity_poly.pdbx_strand_id
1 'polypeptide(L)'
;MQWLDKPNHHLLTLDHPDYPPLLRSEKIADRPPLLFIHGDAALLSSKQLAIVGTRYPSSEGEQTAREFAEYLSHQGLTITSGMALGIDGAAHCGALAGSGKTIAVAGTGLDRIYPPQHRELAHKIAETGALVSELPLGTSVQRRHFPIRSRVVSGLCLGTLVVEAPERSGALYAAKHALKQEREVFAIPGSINNPLVKGCHQLIKKKGAKLVEKATDILEDLQIYRSLTTPNKIETPHFSPKQNTNNEIHPVPSSTTTDSPASQPVRTKPKNNPSDLDSNDVQLLNLLEAGPTSIDALVEKCGFTAASVSSMLLMLELRGLVTLNPGGLYARI
;
A
#
# COMPACT_ATOMS: atom_id res chain seq x y z
N MET A 1 0.75 13.89 19.25
CA MET A 1 -0.71 13.89 19.51
C MET A 1 -1.50 14.61 18.40
N GLN A 2 -1.07 15.78 17.90
CA GLN A 2 -1.75 16.56 16.84
C GLN A 2 -2.25 15.80 15.57
N TRP A 3 -1.66 14.66 15.21
CA TRP A 3 -2.14 13.87 14.07
C TRP A 3 -3.40 13.07 14.40
N LEU A 4 -3.57 12.60 15.63
CA LEU A 4 -4.76 11.85 16.07
C LEU A 4 -5.97 12.76 16.31
N ASP A 5 -5.74 14.06 16.48
CA ASP A 5 -6.81 15.06 16.64
C ASP A 5 -7.56 15.34 15.33
N LYS A 6 -7.07 14.80 14.20
CA LYS A 6 -7.72 14.92 12.88
C LYS A 6 -8.86 13.91 12.73
N PRO A 7 -9.92 14.23 11.99
CA PRO A 7 -11.00 13.29 11.73
C PRO A 7 -10.47 12.05 10.99
N ASN A 8 -11.06 10.88 11.29
CA ASN A 8 -10.72 9.58 10.69
C ASN A 8 -9.25 9.16 10.87
N HIS A 9 -8.59 9.65 11.93
CA HIS A 9 -7.26 9.21 12.32
C HIS A 9 -7.35 8.39 13.60
N HIS A 10 -6.82 7.18 13.58
CA HIS A 10 -6.93 6.24 14.69
C HIS A 10 -5.57 5.65 15.05
N LEU A 11 -5.46 5.22 16.31
CA LEU A 11 -4.32 4.48 16.83
C LEU A 11 -4.83 3.25 17.57
N LEU A 12 -4.52 2.06 17.05
CA LEU A 12 -4.87 0.80 17.71
C LEU A 12 -3.62 0.16 18.27
N THR A 13 -3.61 -0.11 19.57
CA THR A 13 -2.62 -0.97 20.21
C THR A 13 -3.02 -2.44 20.06
N LEU A 14 -2.08 -3.37 20.23
CA LEU A 14 -2.36 -4.81 20.16
C LEU A 14 -3.49 -5.29 21.10
N ASP A 15 -3.59 -4.65 22.28
CA ASP A 15 -4.59 -4.93 23.31
C ASP A 15 -5.92 -4.20 23.07
N HIS A 16 -5.99 -3.30 22.09
CA HIS A 16 -7.22 -2.59 21.77
C HIS A 16 -8.30 -3.59 21.32
N PRO A 17 -9.56 -3.46 21.77
CA PRO A 17 -10.64 -4.38 21.37
C PRO A 17 -10.79 -4.48 19.84
N ASP A 18 -10.75 -3.33 19.16
CA ASP A 18 -10.88 -3.25 17.70
C ASP A 18 -9.62 -3.65 16.91
N TYR A 19 -8.53 -4.06 17.57
CA TYR A 19 -7.35 -4.52 16.84
C TYR A 19 -7.69 -5.78 16.01
N PRO A 20 -7.29 -5.84 14.72
CA PRO A 20 -7.76 -6.85 13.79
C PRO A 20 -7.48 -8.29 14.25
N PRO A 21 -8.52 -9.15 14.37
CA PRO A 21 -8.38 -10.51 14.89
C PRO A 21 -7.38 -11.37 14.12
N LEU A 22 -7.38 -11.27 12.79
CA LEU A 22 -6.46 -12.03 11.94
C LEU A 22 -5.00 -11.64 12.17
N LEU A 23 -4.75 -10.37 12.46
CA LEU A 23 -3.42 -9.83 12.74
C LEU A 23 -2.96 -10.08 14.18
N ARG A 24 -3.91 -10.32 15.10
CA ARG A 24 -3.65 -10.73 16.50
C ARG A 24 -3.27 -12.21 16.62
N SER A 25 -3.53 -13.01 15.57
CA SER A 25 -3.28 -14.45 15.52
C SER A 25 -1.86 -14.85 15.96
N GLU A 26 -1.77 -15.94 16.72
CA GLU A 26 -0.49 -16.49 17.17
C GLU A 26 0.44 -16.95 16.06
N LYS A 27 -0.13 -17.21 14.88
CA LYS A 27 0.62 -17.57 13.67
C LYS A 27 1.47 -16.43 13.12
N ILE A 28 1.28 -15.21 13.63
CA ILE A 28 2.09 -14.05 13.30
C ILE A 28 3.08 -13.84 14.45
N ALA A 29 4.35 -14.17 14.24
CA ALA A 29 5.38 -14.09 15.28
C ALA A 29 5.77 -12.64 15.65
N ASP A 30 5.71 -11.72 14.67
CA ASP A 30 6.06 -10.30 14.82
C ASP A 30 4.81 -9.45 14.57
N ARG A 31 3.85 -9.52 15.51
CA ARG A 31 2.58 -8.79 15.42
C ARG A 31 2.87 -7.31 15.65
N PRO A 32 2.33 -6.40 14.81
CA PRO A 32 2.45 -4.97 15.06
C PRO A 32 1.91 -4.63 16.46
N PRO A 33 2.73 -4.06 17.36
CA PRO A 33 2.22 -3.65 18.67
C PRO A 33 1.28 -2.44 18.56
N LEU A 34 1.33 -1.74 17.42
CA LEU A 34 0.64 -0.49 17.16
C LEU A 34 0.29 -0.37 15.67
N LEU A 35 -0.89 0.18 15.38
CA LEU A 35 -1.33 0.53 14.03
C LEU A 35 -1.83 1.97 14.01
N PHE A 36 -1.19 2.80 13.19
CA PHE A 36 -1.71 4.09 12.75
C PHE A 36 -2.68 3.85 11.59
N ILE A 37 -3.83 4.51 11.63
CA ILE A 37 -4.89 4.34 10.62
C ILE A 37 -5.41 5.70 10.20
N HIS A 38 -5.53 5.93 8.89
CA HIS A 38 -6.22 7.08 8.32
C HIS A 38 -7.33 6.58 7.39
N GLY A 39 -8.58 6.80 7.77
CA GLY A 39 -9.78 6.26 7.15
C GLY A 39 -10.59 5.42 8.15
N ASP A 40 -11.39 4.48 7.64
CA ASP A 40 -12.28 3.65 8.46
C ASP A 40 -11.53 2.48 9.13
N ALA A 41 -11.31 2.60 10.44
CA ALA A 41 -10.65 1.57 11.23
C ALA A 41 -11.45 0.25 11.33
N ALA A 42 -12.78 0.29 11.18
CA ALA A 42 -13.60 -0.92 11.28
C ALA A 42 -13.31 -1.92 10.15
N LEU A 43 -12.85 -1.44 9.00
CA LEU A 43 -12.49 -2.28 7.85
C LEU A 43 -11.34 -3.24 8.12
N LEU A 44 -10.47 -2.94 9.09
CA LEU A 44 -9.35 -3.84 9.42
C LEU A 44 -9.85 -5.20 9.93
N SER A 45 -11.08 -5.28 10.45
CA SER A 45 -11.72 -6.53 10.88
C SER A 45 -12.62 -7.16 9.81
N SER A 46 -12.75 -6.56 8.63
CA SER A 46 -13.53 -7.11 7.51
C SER A 46 -12.84 -8.33 6.88
N LYS A 47 -13.62 -9.12 6.11
CA LYS A 47 -13.05 -10.19 5.28
C LYS A 47 -12.23 -9.56 4.16
N GLN A 48 -10.93 -9.86 4.14
CA GLN A 48 -9.96 -9.23 3.24
C GLN A 48 -9.23 -10.24 2.36
N LEU A 49 -8.90 -9.83 1.14
CA LEU A 49 -7.98 -10.53 0.26
C LEU A 49 -6.85 -9.57 -0.14
N ALA A 50 -5.60 -10.05 -0.02
CA ALA A 50 -4.46 -9.30 -0.53
C ALA A 50 -4.31 -9.52 -2.03
N ILE A 51 -4.09 -8.45 -2.81
CA ILE A 51 -3.70 -8.53 -4.22
C ILE A 51 -2.37 -7.82 -4.37
N VAL A 52 -1.34 -8.55 -4.82
CA VAL A 52 0.04 -8.05 -4.88
C VAL A 52 0.73 -8.47 -6.17
N GLY A 53 1.76 -7.71 -6.56
CA GLY A 53 2.58 -8.07 -7.70
C GLY A 53 3.69 -7.08 -8.02
N THR A 54 4.27 -7.24 -9.20
CA THR A 54 5.38 -6.42 -9.69
C THR A 54 4.99 -4.95 -9.79
N ARG A 55 6.00 -4.09 -9.60
CA ARG A 55 5.88 -2.65 -9.81
C ARG A 55 5.80 -2.25 -11.28
N TYR A 56 6.17 -3.18 -12.16
CA TYR A 56 6.22 -3.01 -13.61
C TYR A 56 5.49 -4.21 -14.25
N PRO A 57 4.15 -4.25 -14.19
CA PRO A 57 3.38 -5.32 -14.79
C PRO A 57 3.30 -5.17 -16.30
N SER A 58 2.90 -6.25 -16.96
CA SER A 58 2.35 -6.17 -18.31
C SER A 58 0.98 -5.45 -18.28
N SER A 59 0.52 -4.97 -19.44
CA SER A 59 -0.84 -4.40 -19.55
C SER A 59 -1.92 -5.42 -19.17
N GLU A 60 -1.71 -6.70 -19.52
CA GLU A 60 -2.58 -7.81 -19.15
C GLU A 60 -2.57 -8.04 -17.63
N GLY A 61 -1.40 -8.00 -16.98
CA GLY A 61 -1.27 -8.13 -15.54
C GLY A 61 -1.93 -6.99 -14.77
N GLU A 62 -1.79 -5.75 -15.26
CA GLU A 62 -2.46 -4.58 -14.68
C GLU A 62 -3.98 -4.69 -14.79
N GLN A 63 -4.49 -5.07 -15.97
CA GLN A 63 -5.92 -5.28 -16.19
C GLN A 63 -6.46 -6.41 -15.30
N THR A 64 -5.74 -7.54 -15.24
CA THR A 64 -6.11 -8.68 -14.39
C THR A 64 -6.23 -8.28 -12.93
N ALA A 65 -5.25 -7.53 -12.40
CA ALA A 65 -5.29 -7.06 -11.01
C ALA A 65 -6.50 -6.17 -10.73
N ARG A 66 -6.83 -5.28 -11.67
CA ARG A 66 -7.97 -4.38 -11.58
C ARG A 66 -9.29 -5.14 -11.61
N GLU A 67 -9.49 -6.01 -12.60
CA GLU A 67 -10.73 -6.78 -12.77
C GLU A 67 -10.98 -7.73 -11.61
N PHE A 68 -9.94 -8.42 -11.13
CA PHE A 68 -10.06 -9.27 -9.94
C PHE A 68 -10.44 -8.45 -8.71
N ALA A 69 -9.78 -7.32 -8.49
CA ALA A 69 -10.07 -6.47 -7.34
C ALA A 69 -11.50 -5.90 -7.39
N GLU A 70 -11.95 -5.45 -8.56
CA GLU A 70 -13.32 -4.94 -8.77
C GLU A 70 -14.36 -6.02 -8.52
N TYR A 71 -14.19 -7.20 -9.11
CA TYR A 71 -15.10 -8.32 -8.92
C TYR A 71 -15.19 -8.76 -7.46
N LEU A 72 -14.05 -8.99 -6.81
CA LEU A 72 -14.00 -9.45 -5.42
C LEU A 72 -14.55 -8.39 -4.45
N SER A 73 -14.31 -7.11 -4.76
CA SER A 73 -14.90 -5.96 -4.06
C SER A 73 -16.42 -5.98 -4.15
N HIS A 74 -16.98 -6.30 -5.33
CA HIS A 74 -18.42 -6.49 -5.50
C HIS A 74 -19.00 -7.66 -4.68
N GLN A 75 -18.20 -8.69 -4.44
CA GLN A 75 -18.59 -9.82 -3.59
C GLN A 75 -18.42 -9.53 -2.08
N GLY A 76 -18.13 -8.28 -1.72
CA GLY A 76 -18.06 -7.82 -0.33
C GLY A 76 -16.70 -8.06 0.35
N LEU A 77 -15.67 -8.44 -0.39
CA LEU A 77 -14.30 -8.49 0.14
C LEU A 77 -13.66 -7.11 0.13
N THR A 78 -12.93 -6.80 1.20
CA THR A 78 -12.03 -5.65 1.20
C THR A 78 -10.70 -6.03 0.57
N ILE A 79 -10.24 -5.25 -0.39
CA ILE A 79 -8.96 -5.51 -1.07
C ILE A 79 -7.84 -4.83 -0.30
N THR A 80 -6.83 -5.60 0.10
CA THR A 80 -5.68 -5.08 0.84
C THR A 80 -4.43 -5.14 -0.02
N SER A 81 -3.65 -4.06 -0.06
CA SER A 81 -2.39 -4.04 -0.81
C SER A 81 -1.37 -3.07 -0.23
N GLY A 82 -0.18 -3.01 -0.81
CA GLY A 82 0.98 -2.30 -0.28
C GLY A 82 1.20 -0.89 -0.83
N MET A 83 0.26 -0.34 -1.58
CA MET A 83 0.38 0.96 -2.24
C MET A 83 1.53 1.08 -3.26
N ALA A 84 2.26 0.00 -3.59
CA ALA A 84 3.35 0.09 -4.56
C ALA A 84 2.84 0.49 -5.96
N LEU A 85 3.74 0.92 -6.86
CA LEU A 85 3.37 1.06 -8.28
C LEU A 85 2.94 -0.30 -8.87
N GLY A 86 2.31 -0.27 -10.05
CA GLY A 86 1.93 -1.48 -10.77
C GLY A 86 0.73 -2.18 -10.13
N ILE A 87 0.86 -3.48 -9.88
CA ILE A 87 -0.25 -4.36 -9.47
C ILE A 87 -0.97 -3.85 -8.21
N ASP A 88 -0.27 -3.37 -7.20
CA ASP A 88 -0.88 -2.83 -5.98
C ASP A 88 -1.79 -1.62 -6.30
N GLY A 89 -1.33 -0.70 -7.15
CA GLY A 89 -2.11 0.45 -7.60
C GLY A 89 -3.35 0.05 -8.40
N ALA A 90 -3.20 -0.89 -9.34
CA ALA A 90 -4.30 -1.41 -10.13
C ALA A 90 -5.36 -2.12 -9.27
N ALA A 91 -4.93 -2.89 -8.26
CA ALA A 91 -5.81 -3.54 -7.31
C ALA A 91 -6.63 -2.52 -6.50
N HIS A 92 -5.99 -1.47 -5.97
CA HIS A 92 -6.72 -0.41 -5.27
C HIS A 92 -7.71 0.32 -6.18
N CYS A 93 -7.31 0.63 -7.42
CA CYS A 93 -8.20 1.25 -8.40
C CYS A 93 -9.41 0.37 -8.73
N GLY A 94 -9.20 -0.93 -8.93
CA GLY A 94 -10.30 -1.88 -9.17
C GLY A 94 -11.22 -2.01 -7.97
N ALA A 95 -10.66 -2.10 -6.76
CA ALA A 95 -11.45 -2.17 -5.54
C ALA A 95 -12.35 -0.96 -5.33
N LEU A 96 -11.83 0.25 -5.62
CA LEU A 96 -12.58 1.52 -5.56
C LEU A 96 -13.62 1.67 -6.67
N ALA A 97 -13.43 1.01 -7.82
CA ALA A 97 -14.43 0.96 -8.88
C ALA A 97 -15.60 0.02 -8.53
N GLY A 98 -15.33 -1.00 -7.72
CA GLY A 98 -16.34 -1.90 -7.16
C GLY A 98 -17.18 -1.27 -6.05
N SER A 99 -18.02 -2.08 -5.41
CA SER A 99 -18.87 -1.65 -4.27
C SER A 99 -18.24 -1.86 -2.89
N GLY A 100 -17.13 -2.58 -2.81
CA GLY A 100 -16.38 -2.84 -1.59
C GLY A 100 -15.34 -1.76 -1.29
N LYS A 101 -14.54 -2.00 -0.25
CA LYS A 101 -13.54 -1.06 0.25
C LYS A 101 -12.13 -1.58 -0.01
N THR A 102 -11.14 -0.72 0.22
CA THR A 102 -9.74 -1.11 0.10
C THR A 102 -8.88 -0.57 1.23
N ILE A 103 -7.87 -1.35 1.62
CA ILE A 103 -6.91 -1.00 2.66
C ILE A 103 -5.51 -0.96 2.06
N ALA A 104 -4.85 0.20 2.13
CA ALA A 104 -3.45 0.33 1.76
C ALA A 104 -2.57 0.29 3.00
N VAL A 105 -1.77 -0.77 3.14
CA VAL A 105 -0.76 -0.84 4.19
C VAL A 105 0.47 -0.10 3.70
N ALA A 106 1.01 0.88 4.42
CA ALA A 106 2.13 1.72 4.02
C ALA A 106 3.47 1.27 4.61
N GLY A 107 4.56 1.48 3.86
CA GLY A 107 5.95 1.23 4.29
C GLY A 107 6.65 2.47 4.88
N THR A 108 5.86 3.47 5.26
CA THR A 108 6.25 4.79 5.79
C THR A 108 5.32 5.17 6.93
N GLY A 109 5.63 6.26 7.66
CA GLY A 109 4.62 6.92 8.49
C GLY A 109 3.47 7.46 7.61
N LEU A 110 2.25 7.51 8.16
CA LEU A 110 1.06 7.96 7.41
C LEU A 110 1.03 9.48 7.13
N ASP A 111 1.97 10.24 7.67
CA ASP A 111 2.26 11.62 7.29
C ASP A 111 3.02 11.75 5.96
N ARG A 112 3.43 10.63 5.34
CA ARG A 112 4.11 10.58 4.04
C ARG A 112 3.52 9.49 3.15
N ILE A 113 2.90 9.90 2.05
CA ILE A 113 2.51 8.96 0.98
C ILE A 113 3.72 8.57 0.13
N TYR A 114 3.91 7.28 -0.05
CA TYR A 114 4.89 6.71 -0.97
C TYR A 114 4.28 5.50 -1.70
N PRO A 115 4.42 5.41 -3.04
CA PRO A 115 5.12 6.34 -3.91
C PRO A 115 4.35 7.66 -4.10
N PRO A 116 5.01 8.81 -4.37
CA PRO A 116 4.34 10.10 -4.53
C PRO A 116 3.26 10.12 -5.62
N GLN A 117 3.44 9.31 -6.67
CA GLN A 117 2.49 9.13 -7.77
C GLN A 117 1.11 8.64 -7.29
N HIS A 118 1.07 7.96 -6.15
CA HIS A 118 -0.16 7.44 -5.56
C HIS A 118 -0.79 8.40 -4.54
N ARG A 119 -0.41 9.68 -4.52
CA ARG A 119 -1.01 10.66 -3.59
C ARG A 119 -2.53 10.76 -3.75
N GLU A 120 -3.01 10.94 -4.98
CA GLU A 120 -4.46 11.02 -5.24
C GLU A 120 -5.18 9.71 -4.92
N LEU A 121 -4.56 8.58 -5.28
CA LEU A 121 -5.10 7.26 -4.97
C LEU A 121 -5.22 7.06 -3.45
N ALA A 122 -4.17 7.41 -2.69
CA ALA A 122 -4.19 7.33 -1.24
C ALA A 122 -5.28 8.20 -0.60
N HIS A 123 -5.55 9.39 -1.16
CA HIS A 123 -6.67 10.22 -0.71
C HIS A 123 -8.02 9.52 -0.94
N LYS A 124 -8.27 9.00 -2.16
CA LYS A 124 -9.50 8.25 -2.46
C LYS A 124 -9.68 7.01 -1.57
N ILE A 125 -8.58 6.33 -1.26
CA ILE A 125 -8.58 5.20 -0.32
C ILE A 125 -8.95 5.68 1.09
N ALA A 126 -8.39 6.79 1.58
CA ALA A 126 -8.70 7.27 2.93
C ALA A 126 -10.15 7.76 3.09
N GLU A 127 -10.80 8.21 2.01
CA GLU A 127 -12.20 8.69 2.04
C GLU A 127 -13.21 7.57 2.29
N THR A 128 -12.93 6.36 1.78
CA THR A 128 -13.91 5.27 1.77
C THR A 128 -13.39 3.95 2.35
N GLY A 129 -12.07 3.82 2.43
CA GLY A 129 -11.30 2.68 2.92
C GLY A 129 -10.38 3.08 4.06
N ALA A 130 -9.16 2.55 4.11
CA ALA A 130 -8.17 2.96 5.11
C ALA A 130 -6.72 2.86 4.61
N LEU A 131 -5.88 3.80 5.06
CA LEU A 131 -4.43 3.71 5.03
C LEU A 131 -3.96 3.21 6.40
N VAL A 132 -3.07 2.22 6.43
CA VAL A 132 -2.60 1.58 7.67
C VAL A 132 -1.09 1.56 7.71
N SER A 133 -0.47 1.89 8.85
CA SER A 133 0.97 1.71 9.04
C SER A 133 1.28 1.30 10.47
N GLU A 134 2.27 0.42 10.63
CA GLU A 134 2.85 0.13 11.95
C GLU A 134 4.00 1.10 12.31
N LEU A 135 4.43 1.93 11.36
CA LEU A 135 5.58 2.80 11.54
C LEU A 135 5.16 4.14 12.15
N PRO A 136 5.93 4.68 13.11
CA PRO A 136 5.67 6.00 13.67
C PRO A 136 5.60 7.10 12.62
N LEU A 137 4.83 8.15 12.92
CA LEU A 137 4.81 9.37 12.12
C LEU A 137 6.23 9.96 11.99
N GLY A 138 6.53 10.54 10.83
CA GLY A 138 7.86 11.04 10.47
C GLY A 138 8.80 9.98 9.89
N THR A 139 8.42 8.69 9.93
CA THR A 139 9.26 7.62 9.38
C THR A 139 9.43 7.77 7.87
N SER A 140 10.68 7.95 7.46
CA SER A 140 11.07 8.13 6.06
C SER A 140 10.95 6.85 5.22
N VAL A 141 11.02 7.01 3.90
CA VAL A 141 11.03 5.90 2.94
C VAL A 141 12.35 5.14 3.09
N GLN A 142 12.28 3.87 3.46
CA GLN A 142 13.48 3.03 3.58
C GLN A 142 13.21 1.65 3.01
N ARG A 143 14.13 1.15 2.18
CA ARG A 143 13.96 -0.12 1.44
C ARG A 143 13.65 -1.30 2.36
N ARG A 144 14.23 -1.33 3.56
CA ARG A 144 14.02 -2.39 4.56
C ARG A 144 12.58 -2.48 5.09
N HIS A 145 11.81 -1.38 5.07
CA HIS A 145 10.46 -1.37 5.59
C HIS A 145 9.48 -2.11 4.69
N PHE A 146 9.69 -2.15 3.37
CA PHE A 146 8.72 -2.76 2.44
C PHE A 146 8.58 -4.27 2.60
N PRO A 147 9.66 -5.07 2.73
CA PRO A 147 9.53 -6.49 3.05
C PRO A 147 8.86 -6.76 4.40
N ILE A 148 9.19 -5.97 5.43
CA ILE A 148 8.61 -6.09 6.78
C ILE A 148 7.11 -5.80 6.73
N ARG A 149 6.73 -4.67 6.13
CA ARG A 149 5.32 -4.28 5.96
C ARG A 149 4.46 -5.36 5.31
N SER A 150 5.02 -6.15 4.38
CA SER A 150 4.28 -7.21 3.69
C SER A 150 3.70 -8.30 4.60
N ARG A 151 4.22 -8.48 5.83
CA ARG A 151 3.56 -9.36 6.82
C ARG A 151 2.24 -8.79 7.36
N VAL A 152 2.06 -7.47 7.37
CA VAL A 152 0.79 -6.84 7.73
C VAL A 152 -0.23 -6.99 6.60
N VAL A 153 0.20 -6.78 5.34
CA VAL A 153 -0.66 -6.98 4.16
C VAL A 153 -1.28 -8.38 4.16
N SER A 154 -0.45 -9.41 4.28
CA SER A 154 -0.92 -10.80 4.35
C SER A 154 -1.63 -11.12 5.66
N GLY A 155 -1.16 -10.57 6.78
CA GLY A 155 -1.70 -10.86 8.12
C GLY A 155 -3.11 -10.34 8.36
N LEU A 156 -3.52 -9.28 7.64
CA LEU A 156 -4.90 -8.79 7.64
C LEU A 156 -5.85 -9.64 6.80
N CYS A 157 -5.34 -10.51 5.93
CA CYS A 157 -6.12 -11.16 4.88
C CYS A 157 -6.37 -12.65 5.16
N LEU A 158 -7.45 -13.17 4.57
CA LEU A 158 -7.75 -14.60 4.52
C LEU A 158 -6.82 -15.32 3.53
N GLY A 159 -6.42 -14.62 2.46
CA GLY A 159 -5.47 -15.11 1.47
C GLY A 159 -4.78 -14.00 0.69
N THR A 160 -3.79 -14.38 -0.12
CA THR A 160 -3.01 -13.47 -0.97
C THR A 160 -2.96 -13.96 -2.41
N LEU A 161 -3.47 -13.15 -3.33
CA LEU A 161 -3.33 -13.34 -4.78
C LEU A 161 -2.08 -12.63 -5.30
N VAL A 162 -1.23 -13.39 -6.00
CA VAL A 162 -0.08 -12.86 -6.74
C VAL A 162 -0.41 -12.85 -8.23
N VAL A 163 -0.49 -11.66 -8.82
CA VAL A 163 -0.89 -11.51 -10.24
C VAL A 163 0.32 -11.72 -11.15
N GLU A 164 1.33 -10.86 -11.06
CA GLU A 164 2.60 -11.02 -11.75
C GLU A 164 3.75 -10.76 -10.77
N ALA A 165 4.74 -11.63 -10.76
CA ALA A 165 5.95 -11.46 -9.98
C ALA A 165 7.13 -12.21 -10.62
N PRO A 166 8.21 -11.50 -11.04
CA PRO A 166 9.47 -12.15 -11.36
C PRO A 166 10.00 -13.01 -10.21
N GLU A 167 10.86 -13.98 -10.51
CA GLU A 167 11.39 -14.94 -9.52
C GLU A 167 12.06 -14.27 -8.31
N ARG A 168 12.71 -13.12 -8.51
CA ARG A 168 13.33 -12.30 -7.45
C ARG A 168 12.56 -11.01 -7.17
N SER A 169 11.23 -11.09 -7.12
CA SER A 169 10.36 -9.94 -6.85
C SER A 169 10.12 -9.71 -5.36
N GLY A 170 10.08 -8.44 -4.95
CA GLY A 170 9.64 -8.04 -3.61
C GLY A 170 8.16 -8.33 -3.35
N ALA A 171 7.34 -8.47 -4.39
CA ALA A 171 5.93 -8.86 -4.26
C ALA A 171 5.75 -10.23 -3.59
N LEU A 172 6.73 -11.12 -3.79
CA LEU A 172 6.71 -12.48 -3.22
C LEU A 172 6.88 -12.49 -1.70
N TYR A 173 7.27 -11.38 -1.05
CA TYR A 173 7.34 -11.32 0.41
C TYR A 173 5.96 -11.52 1.04
N ALA A 174 4.91 -10.89 0.50
CA ALA A 174 3.55 -11.05 1.03
C ALA A 174 3.08 -12.51 0.93
N ALA A 175 3.30 -13.17 -0.21
CA ALA A 175 2.98 -14.59 -0.37
C ALA A 175 3.78 -15.49 0.59
N LYS A 176 5.07 -15.20 0.80
CA LYS A 176 5.89 -15.95 1.78
C LYS A 176 5.39 -15.76 3.21
N HIS A 177 4.94 -14.55 3.56
CA HIS A 177 4.35 -14.29 4.88
C HIS A 177 3.00 -14.98 5.02
N ALA A 178 2.13 -14.91 4.01
CA ALA A 178 0.85 -15.60 3.98
C ALA A 178 1.01 -17.11 4.29
N LEU A 179 1.94 -17.81 3.62
CA LEU A 179 2.21 -19.22 3.89
C LEU A 179 2.67 -19.48 5.33
N LYS A 180 3.56 -18.64 5.88
CA LYS A 180 4.01 -18.75 7.27
C LYS A 180 2.89 -18.49 8.28
N GLN A 181 1.93 -17.66 7.90
CA GLN A 181 0.76 -17.29 8.70
C GLN A 181 -0.41 -18.26 8.50
N GLU A 182 -0.20 -19.36 7.77
CA GLU A 182 -1.22 -20.36 7.43
C GLU A 182 -2.43 -19.71 6.72
N ARG A 183 -2.14 -18.80 5.79
CA ARG A 183 -3.11 -18.17 4.88
C ARG A 183 -3.03 -18.78 3.50
N GLU A 184 -4.15 -18.72 2.80
CA GLU A 184 -4.24 -19.17 1.41
C GLU A 184 -3.37 -18.29 0.50
N VAL A 185 -2.71 -18.93 -0.47
CA VAL A 185 -1.95 -18.22 -1.49
C VAL A 185 -2.45 -18.65 -2.86
N PHE A 186 -2.77 -17.66 -3.68
CA PHE A 186 -3.24 -17.82 -5.04
C PHE A 186 -2.24 -17.19 -5.99
N ALA A 187 -2.13 -17.72 -7.20
CA ALA A 187 -1.26 -17.17 -8.22
C ALA A 187 -1.89 -17.28 -9.62
N ILE A 188 -1.84 -16.17 -10.36
CA ILE A 188 -2.28 -16.14 -11.75
C ILE A 188 -1.22 -16.86 -12.61
N PRO A 189 -1.63 -17.83 -13.46
CA PRO A 189 -0.72 -18.48 -14.39
C PRO A 189 -0.38 -17.55 -15.56
N GLY A 190 0.53 -17.99 -16.42
CA GLY A 190 0.87 -17.25 -17.62
C GLY A 190 1.86 -18.02 -18.46
N SER A 191 2.19 -17.46 -19.64
CA SER A 191 3.13 -18.08 -20.57
C SER A 191 4.45 -18.44 -19.88
N ILE A 192 4.94 -19.66 -20.12
CA ILE A 192 6.26 -20.09 -19.62
C ILE A 192 7.41 -19.23 -20.17
N ASN A 193 7.17 -18.44 -21.21
CA ASN A 193 8.16 -17.53 -21.79
C ASN A 193 8.09 -16.12 -21.19
N ASN A 194 7.05 -15.78 -20.42
CA ASN A 194 6.94 -14.49 -19.75
C ASN A 194 7.80 -14.51 -18.45
N PRO A 195 8.84 -13.67 -18.33
CA PRO A 195 9.66 -13.61 -17.11
C PRO A 195 8.89 -13.06 -15.89
N LEU A 196 7.83 -12.27 -16.10
CA LEU A 196 7.03 -11.67 -15.03
C LEU A 196 6.19 -12.70 -14.26
N VAL A 197 5.94 -13.89 -14.80
CA VAL A 197 5.14 -14.94 -14.12
C VAL A 197 5.98 -16.03 -13.47
N LYS A 198 7.32 -15.96 -13.57
CA LYS A 198 8.21 -17.00 -13.04
C LYS A 198 8.06 -17.19 -11.54
N GLY A 199 7.87 -16.11 -10.77
CA GLY A 199 7.57 -16.18 -9.35
C GLY A 199 6.23 -16.84 -9.07
N CYS A 200 5.18 -16.52 -9.83
CA CYS A 200 3.87 -17.19 -9.75
C CYS A 200 3.99 -18.70 -9.99
N HIS A 201 4.72 -19.11 -11.03
CA HIS A 201 4.96 -20.54 -11.31
C HIS A 201 5.73 -21.25 -10.19
N GLN A 202 6.72 -20.59 -9.57
CA GLN A 202 7.43 -21.18 -8.42
C GLN A 202 6.53 -21.32 -7.20
N LEU A 203 5.63 -20.35 -6.95
CA LEU A 203 4.64 -20.43 -5.88
C LEU A 203 3.72 -21.64 -6.08
N ILE A 204 3.20 -21.83 -7.29
CA ILE A 204 2.33 -22.96 -7.63
C ILE A 204 3.09 -24.29 -7.47
N LYS A 205 4.26 -24.42 -8.11
CA LYS A 205 5.00 -25.69 -8.16
C LYS A 205 5.59 -26.13 -6.82
N LYS A 206 6.12 -25.18 -6.04
CA LYS A 206 6.99 -25.51 -4.88
C LYS A 206 6.42 -25.08 -3.55
N LYS A 207 5.42 -24.19 -3.53
CA LYS A 207 4.92 -23.58 -2.30
C LYS A 207 3.43 -23.84 -2.06
N GLY A 208 2.79 -24.63 -2.94
CA GLY A 208 1.40 -25.03 -2.79
C GLY A 208 0.41 -23.88 -3.03
N ALA A 209 0.83 -22.81 -3.71
CA ALA A 209 -0.13 -21.79 -4.11
C ALA A 209 -1.11 -22.36 -5.13
N LYS A 210 -2.39 -22.00 -4.98
CA LYS A 210 -3.46 -22.44 -5.87
C LYS A 210 -3.42 -21.62 -7.15
N LEU A 211 -3.45 -22.31 -8.29
CA LEU A 211 -3.57 -21.66 -9.59
C LEU A 211 -4.98 -21.09 -9.69
N VAL A 212 -5.08 -19.83 -10.13
CA VAL A 212 -6.35 -19.14 -10.30
C VAL A 212 -6.46 -18.56 -11.71
N GLU A 213 -7.57 -18.83 -12.38
CA GLU A 213 -7.88 -18.28 -13.70
C GLU A 213 -9.02 -17.26 -13.61
N LYS A 214 -9.88 -17.39 -12.58
CA LYS A 214 -11.03 -16.52 -12.36
C LYS A 214 -11.14 -16.13 -10.90
N ALA A 215 -11.68 -14.94 -10.62
CA ALA A 215 -11.90 -14.48 -9.26
C ALA A 215 -12.84 -15.40 -8.44
N THR A 216 -13.72 -16.15 -9.11
CA THR A 216 -14.58 -17.16 -8.48
C THR A 216 -13.80 -18.28 -7.81
N ASP A 217 -12.67 -18.70 -8.39
CA ASP A 217 -11.84 -19.79 -7.86
C ASP A 217 -11.38 -19.45 -6.43
N ILE A 218 -11.06 -18.18 -6.19
CA ILE A 218 -10.66 -17.66 -4.87
C ILE A 218 -11.82 -17.73 -3.87
N LEU A 219 -13.03 -17.37 -4.30
CA LEU A 219 -14.21 -17.35 -3.41
C LEU A 219 -14.66 -18.75 -3.01
N GLU A 220 -14.56 -19.70 -3.93
CA GLU A 220 -14.80 -21.12 -3.68
C GLU A 220 -13.81 -21.67 -2.65
N ASP A 221 -12.52 -21.38 -2.84
CA ASP A 221 -11.47 -21.85 -1.95
C ASP A 221 -11.53 -21.25 -0.55
N LEU A 222 -11.80 -19.94 -0.45
CA LEU A 222 -11.98 -19.28 0.84
C LEU A 222 -13.29 -19.69 1.53
N GLN A 223 -14.11 -20.54 0.90
CA GLN A 223 -15.40 -21.00 1.39
C GLN A 223 -16.32 -19.85 1.83
N ILE A 224 -16.17 -18.67 1.22
CA ILE A 224 -16.90 -17.47 1.63
C ILE A 224 -18.42 -17.69 1.49
N TYR A 225 -18.83 -18.49 0.50
CA TYR A 225 -20.22 -18.90 0.28
C TYR A 225 -20.82 -19.80 1.38
N ARG A 226 -19.99 -20.53 2.15
CA ARG A 226 -20.47 -21.45 3.18
C ARG A 226 -20.98 -20.72 4.44
N SER A 227 -20.62 -19.45 4.59
CA SER A 227 -21.12 -18.59 5.66
C SER A 227 -22.49 -17.95 5.41
N LEU A 228 -23.03 -18.04 4.18
CA LEU A 228 -24.31 -17.41 3.80
C LEU A 228 -25.48 -18.40 3.62
N THR A 229 -25.24 -19.71 3.63
CA THR A 229 -26.26 -20.72 3.27
C THR A 229 -26.40 -21.88 4.26
N THR A 230 -25.73 -21.83 5.42
CA THR A 230 -26.03 -22.78 6.50
C THR A 230 -27.08 -22.14 7.42
N PRO A 231 -28.32 -22.66 7.52
CA PRO A 231 -29.28 -22.18 8.50
C PRO A 231 -28.77 -22.60 9.87
N ASN A 232 -28.05 -21.69 10.53
CA ASN A 232 -27.61 -21.91 11.90
C ASN A 232 -28.87 -21.91 12.77
N LYS A 233 -29.13 -23.04 13.42
CA LYS A 233 -30.18 -23.22 14.42
C LYS A 233 -29.99 -22.11 15.46
N ILE A 234 -30.90 -21.14 15.51
CA ILE A 234 -30.90 -20.13 16.57
C ILE A 234 -31.23 -20.86 17.86
N GLU A 235 -30.22 -21.22 18.63
CA GLU A 235 -30.37 -21.38 20.08
C GLU A 235 -30.63 -19.98 20.64
N THR A 236 -31.90 -19.73 20.96
CA THR A 236 -32.37 -18.52 21.60
C THR A 236 -31.67 -18.32 22.94
N PRO A 237 -30.94 -17.20 23.16
CA PRO A 237 -30.54 -16.83 24.51
C PRO A 237 -31.78 -16.38 25.29
N HIS A 238 -32.06 -17.06 26.40
CA HIS A 238 -33.05 -16.67 27.39
C HIS A 238 -32.73 -15.26 27.92
N PHE A 239 -33.50 -14.26 27.52
CA PHE A 239 -33.47 -12.92 28.09
C PHE A 239 -34.51 -12.83 29.21
N SER A 240 -34.04 -12.61 30.45
CA SER A 240 -34.90 -12.33 31.61
C SER A 240 -35.01 -10.82 31.81
N PRO A 241 -36.22 -10.23 31.89
CA PRO A 241 -36.39 -8.80 32.05
C PRO A 241 -36.28 -8.40 33.53
N LYS A 242 -35.43 -7.42 33.85
CA LYS A 242 -35.53 -6.64 35.09
C LYS A 242 -35.95 -5.21 34.77
N GLN A 243 -37.02 -4.78 35.42
CA GLN A 243 -37.70 -3.50 35.30
C GLN A 243 -37.00 -2.39 36.10
N ASN A 244 -37.17 -1.18 35.56
CA ASN A 244 -37.38 0.13 36.20
C ASN A 244 -36.27 0.73 37.08
N THR A 245 -35.88 1.98 36.79
CA THR A 245 -36.61 3.19 37.24
C THR A 245 -35.98 4.47 36.66
N ASN A 246 -36.84 5.38 36.20
CA ASN A 246 -36.89 6.86 36.31
C ASN A 246 -35.56 7.61 36.66
N ASN A 247 -35.24 8.81 36.17
CA ASN A 247 -36.09 9.95 35.84
C ASN A 247 -35.27 11.09 35.21
N GLU A 248 -35.99 11.96 34.48
CA GLU A 248 -35.83 13.42 34.42
C GLU A 248 -34.74 14.12 33.60
N ILE A 249 -35.16 15.31 33.16
CA ILE A 249 -34.78 16.08 31.99
C ILE A 249 -34.63 17.56 32.42
N HIS A 250 -33.63 18.24 31.84
CA HIS A 250 -33.40 19.71 31.69
C HIS A 250 -32.93 20.56 32.91
N PRO A 251 -32.33 21.76 32.70
CA PRO A 251 -31.74 22.40 31.51
C PRO A 251 -30.35 23.08 31.73
N VAL A 252 -29.83 23.64 30.62
CA VAL A 252 -28.62 24.48 30.42
C VAL A 252 -28.71 25.87 31.10
N PRO A 253 -27.58 26.56 31.34
CA PRO A 253 -27.38 27.84 30.66
C PRO A 253 -25.97 28.09 30.09
N SER A 254 -26.01 28.89 29.03
CA SER A 254 -25.03 29.55 28.17
C SER A 254 -23.98 30.46 28.84
N SER A 255 -22.82 30.67 28.15
CA SER A 255 -22.27 32.00 27.79
C SER A 255 -20.92 31.94 27.02
N THR A 256 -20.85 32.59 25.84
CA THR A 256 -19.83 33.56 25.29
C THR A 256 -18.31 33.33 25.52
N THR A 257 -17.30 33.66 24.68
CA THR A 257 -17.10 34.61 23.55
C THR A 257 -15.66 34.49 22.97
N THR A 258 -15.49 34.90 21.71
CA THR A 258 -14.37 35.66 21.07
C THR A 258 -12.95 35.10 20.79
N ASP A 259 -12.62 35.22 19.49
CA ASP A 259 -11.41 35.79 18.84
C ASP A 259 -10.13 34.99 18.46
N SER A 260 -9.76 35.22 17.20
CA SER A 260 -8.55 34.84 16.41
C SER A 260 -7.38 35.84 16.69
N PRO A 261 -6.24 35.93 15.94
CA PRO A 261 -5.77 35.23 14.71
C PRO A 261 -4.23 34.91 14.57
N ALA A 262 -3.88 34.24 13.45
CA ALA A 262 -2.67 34.29 12.57
C ALA A 262 -1.23 34.22 13.17
N SER A 263 -0.24 33.48 12.62
CA SER A 263 0.49 33.77 11.35
C SER A 263 1.63 32.75 11.07
N GLN A 264 1.99 32.55 9.78
CA GLN A 264 3.20 31.86 9.27
C GLN A 264 4.41 32.82 9.11
N PRO A 265 5.65 32.34 8.83
CA PRO A 265 6.26 32.55 7.48
C PRO A 265 7.28 31.46 7.00
N VAL A 266 7.30 31.06 5.71
CA VAL A 266 8.16 31.46 4.54
C VAL A 266 9.38 30.55 4.23
N ARG A 267 9.52 30.20 2.94
CA ARG A 267 10.56 29.36 2.29
C ARG A 267 11.38 30.20 1.29
N THR A 268 12.69 30.01 1.20
CA THR A 268 13.59 30.68 0.24
C THR A 268 14.25 29.70 -0.76
N LYS A 269 14.55 30.17 -1.98
CA LYS A 269 15.23 29.51 -3.12
C LYS A 269 16.52 30.29 -3.49
N PRO A 270 17.53 29.66 -4.13
CA PRO A 270 18.37 30.31 -5.16
C PRO A 270 18.42 29.47 -6.47
N LYS A 271 18.19 30.02 -7.70
CA LYS A 271 18.94 30.93 -8.61
C LYS A 271 19.93 30.18 -9.54
N ASN A 272 19.61 30.14 -10.85
CA ASN A 272 20.45 29.66 -11.97
C ASN A 272 20.97 30.86 -12.80
N ASN A 273 22.22 30.78 -13.28
CA ASN A 273 22.73 31.59 -14.41
C ASN A 273 23.60 30.71 -15.32
N PRO A 274 23.65 30.93 -16.66
CA PRO A 274 24.16 29.96 -17.64
C PRO A 274 25.38 30.49 -18.42
N SER A 275 26.60 30.13 -18.02
CA SER A 275 27.83 30.23 -18.85
C SER A 275 28.99 29.63 -18.06
N ASP A 276 29.77 28.77 -18.71
CA ASP A 276 30.67 27.76 -18.14
C ASP A 276 29.95 26.53 -17.57
N LEU A 277 30.43 25.32 -17.91
CA LEU A 277 30.01 24.10 -17.24
C LEU A 277 30.31 24.30 -15.76
N ASP A 278 29.27 24.31 -14.93
CA ASP A 278 29.44 24.42 -13.49
C ASP A 278 30.26 23.21 -13.02
N SER A 279 31.04 23.37 -11.96
CA SER A 279 31.73 22.29 -11.24
C SER A 279 30.82 21.07 -10.99
N ASN A 280 29.52 21.34 -10.82
CA ASN A 280 28.46 20.35 -10.64
C ASN A 280 28.13 19.56 -11.93
N ASP A 281 28.17 20.20 -13.11
CA ASP A 281 27.93 19.54 -14.40
C ASP A 281 29.09 18.58 -14.75
N VAL A 282 30.32 19.00 -14.47
CA VAL A 282 31.53 18.17 -14.65
C VAL A 282 31.48 16.94 -13.73
N GLN A 283 31.05 17.12 -12.47
CA GLN A 283 30.88 16.01 -11.54
C GLN A 283 29.86 14.98 -12.06
N LEU A 284 28.77 15.43 -12.69
CA LEU A 284 27.75 14.55 -13.25
C LEU A 284 28.24 13.79 -14.49
N LEU A 285 28.99 14.45 -15.37
CA LEU A 285 29.60 13.82 -16.55
C LEU A 285 30.61 12.73 -16.18
N ASN A 286 31.41 12.96 -15.13
CA ASN A 286 32.37 11.96 -14.63
C ASN A 286 31.67 10.72 -14.07
N LEU A 287 30.53 10.89 -13.40
CA LEU A 287 29.74 9.76 -12.88
C LEU A 287 29.11 8.91 -13.99
N LEU A 288 28.84 9.53 -15.15
CA LEU A 288 28.28 8.87 -16.33
C LEU A 288 29.31 8.17 -17.21
N GLU A 289 30.62 8.44 -17.04
CA GLU A 289 31.69 7.68 -17.72
C GLU A 289 31.69 6.19 -17.32
N ALA A 290 31.22 5.87 -16.12
CA ALA A 290 31.14 4.49 -15.63
C ALA A 290 30.01 3.66 -16.27
N GLY A 291 29.17 4.27 -17.13
CA GLY A 291 28.09 3.62 -17.88
C GLY A 291 26.69 4.17 -17.60
N PRO A 292 25.66 3.64 -18.29
CA PRO A 292 24.28 4.13 -18.18
C PRO A 292 23.76 4.08 -16.74
N THR A 293 23.35 5.23 -16.21
CA THR A 293 23.01 5.39 -14.79
C THR A 293 21.66 6.10 -14.63
N SER A 294 20.85 5.70 -13.65
CA SER A 294 19.57 6.36 -13.37
C SER A 294 19.75 7.68 -12.64
N ILE A 295 18.74 8.56 -12.72
CA ILE A 295 18.69 9.81 -11.94
C ILE A 295 18.88 9.53 -10.45
N ASP A 296 18.21 8.50 -9.91
CA ASP A 296 18.30 8.14 -8.49
C ASP A 296 19.74 7.79 -8.06
N ALA A 297 20.46 7.06 -8.89
CA ALA A 297 21.86 6.69 -8.61
C ALA A 297 22.81 7.90 -8.77
N LEU A 298 22.52 8.82 -9.69
CA LEU A 298 23.27 10.07 -9.81
C LEU A 298 23.07 10.95 -8.59
N VAL A 299 21.82 11.14 -8.14
CA VAL A 299 21.45 11.86 -6.91
C VAL A 299 22.20 11.30 -5.70
N GLU A 300 22.26 9.98 -5.56
CA GLU A 300 22.98 9.31 -4.47
C GLU A 300 24.49 9.59 -4.50
N LYS A 301 25.11 9.60 -5.68
CA LYS A 301 26.56 9.77 -5.83
C LYS A 301 27.02 11.23 -5.80
N CYS A 302 26.22 12.17 -6.29
CA CYS A 302 26.58 13.59 -6.35
C CYS A 302 26.09 14.39 -5.13
N GLY A 303 25.11 13.87 -4.38
CA GLY A 303 24.54 14.56 -3.21
C GLY A 303 23.61 15.74 -3.53
N PHE A 304 23.35 16.01 -4.82
CA PHE A 304 22.39 17.04 -5.23
C PHE A 304 20.94 16.55 -5.13
N THR A 305 19.99 17.47 -5.07
CA THR A 305 18.57 17.10 -5.08
C THR A 305 18.15 16.54 -6.44
N ALA A 306 17.14 15.67 -6.47
CA ALA A 306 16.60 15.12 -7.72
C ALA A 306 16.15 16.20 -8.72
N ALA A 307 15.61 17.32 -8.23
CA ALA A 307 15.23 18.45 -9.07
C ALA A 307 16.44 19.13 -9.72
N SER A 308 17.53 19.29 -8.96
CA SER A 308 18.80 19.84 -9.45
C SER A 308 19.44 18.91 -10.48
N VAL A 309 19.55 17.61 -10.18
CA VAL A 309 20.12 16.60 -11.10
C VAL A 309 19.31 16.51 -12.39
N SER A 310 17.98 16.52 -12.30
CA SER A 310 17.10 16.49 -13.49
C SER A 310 17.30 17.74 -14.36
N SER A 311 17.48 18.91 -13.73
CA SER A 311 17.72 20.16 -14.46
C SER A 311 19.10 20.16 -15.13
N MET A 312 20.14 19.64 -14.45
CA MET A 312 21.48 19.50 -15.01
C MET A 312 21.52 18.51 -16.18
N LEU A 313 20.89 17.33 -16.03
CA LEU A 313 20.82 16.33 -17.10
C LEU A 313 20.09 16.83 -18.34
N LEU A 314 18.99 17.57 -18.16
CA LEU A 314 18.29 18.22 -19.27
C LEU A 314 19.19 19.22 -20.00
N MET A 315 19.96 20.03 -19.25
CA MET A 315 20.89 20.98 -19.86
C MET A 315 22.04 20.29 -20.59
N LEU A 316 22.55 19.16 -20.07
CA LEU A 316 23.60 18.37 -20.70
C LEU A 316 23.10 17.61 -21.95
N GLU A 317 21.84 17.15 -21.94
CA GLU A 317 21.17 16.54 -23.08
C GLU A 317 20.94 17.55 -24.20
N LEU A 318 20.47 18.76 -23.88
CA LEU A 318 20.32 19.86 -24.85
C LEU A 318 21.67 20.30 -25.46
N ARG A 319 22.78 20.08 -24.75
CA ARG A 319 24.15 20.32 -25.23
C ARG A 319 24.75 19.13 -25.99
N GLY A 320 24.02 18.01 -26.10
CA GLY A 320 24.49 16.82 -26.81
C GLY A 320 25.62 16.05 -26.09
N LEU A 321 25.74 16.21 -24.76
CA LEU A 321 26.78 15.54 -23.96
C LEU A 321 26.28 14.26 -23.27
N VAL A 322 24.96 14.12 -23.13
CA VAL A 322 24.30 12.99 -22.47
C VAL A 322 23.05 12.62 -23.28
N THR A 323 22.69 11.34 -23.29
CA THR A 323 21.46 10.82 -23.91
C THR A 323 20.62 10.05 -22.89
N LEU A 324 19.30 10.06 -23.08
CA LEU A 324 18.35 9.24 -22.33
C LEU A 324 18.10 7.91 -23.06
N ASN A 325 18.54 6.82 -22.45
CA ASN A 325 18.31 5.47 -22.94
C ASN A 325 16.96 4.89 -22.44
N PRO A 326 16.42 3.86 -23.14
CA PRO A 326 15.25 3.12 -22.69
C PRO A 326 15.42 2.62 -21.24
N GLY A 327 14.36 2.77 -20.44
CA GLY A 327 14.40 2.44 -19.00
C GLY A 327 14.83 3.58 -18.08
N GLY A 328 14.95 4.81 -18.59
CA GLY A 328 15.21 5.99 -17.75
C GLY A 328 16.67 6.13 -17.31
N LEU A 329 17.60 5.55 -18.07
CA LEU A 329 19.03 5.57 -17.79
C LEU A 329 19.70 6.63 -18.65
N TYR A 330 20.49 7.51 -18.04
CA TYR A 330 21.29 8.50 -18.75
C TYR A 330 22.67 7.93 -19.04
N ALA A 331 23.20 8.19 -20.24
CA ALA A 331 24.54 7.80 -20.64
C ALA A 331 25.26 8.97 -21.32
N ARG A 332 26.56 9.09 -21.11
CA ARG A 332 27.37 10.09 -21.82
C ARG A 332 27.48 9.71 -23.31
N ILE A 333 27.43 10.72 -24.18
CA ILE A 333 27.67 10.60 -25.63
C ILE A 333 29.17 10.74 -25.90
#